data_AF-A0A7C2VDF9-F1
#
_entry.id   AF-A0A7C2VDF9-F1
#
_cell.length_a   1.000
_cell.length_b   1.000
_cell.length_c   1.000
_cell.angle_alpha   90.00
_cell.angle_beta   90.00
_cell.angle_gamma   90.00
#
_symmetry.space_group_name_H-M   'P 1'
#
loop_
_entity.id
_entity.type
_entity.pdbx_description
1 polymer ?
#
loop_
_entity_poly.entity_id
_entity_poly.type
_entity_poly.pdbx_seq_one_letter_code
_entity_poly.pdbx_strand_id
1 'polypeptide(L)'
;MHRHLQSFLVIYFCCLVVSPIFGAQQLKSNTVAEELLFLRYEGGIFSRIKWAELLIRNNGFGVTRFERKEKGSAEIPLQLDQDELEAMKTLIDATDFFSQKQGRVAYTDVGWCTLRISMNGKQHELRFDRIDPRLEPLTRFTWGLIRQSIAISDIKEQRDVYWAKGTVKPYGRGGQYPKAPQPKTLREPLKDFIRKSENRQQLIWAIEALSSVTTEDEWMGFLSRELNSSKGARKILLLEALSSHPFTGNIPTSHHELLAPLFLKNLRLEYRNWPQFSKEKQQAYGSVIRFLGGQCYIAAIPILVEMVEKSYTNYPDSSWVDWSLSFMPVGAINPLKLLLDSPNSEVRARAAQIFGKILVMNPGPPDNAIVEEQRKQIKKQILNRLRNEVAPILKRLSKDDPDDWVRKAAKRSLQQIERGWNK
;
A
#
# COMPACT_ATOMS: atom_id res chain seq x y z
N MET A 1 33.84 -31.24 43.32
CA MET A 1 34.54 -32.13 42.38
C MET A 1 33.88 -32.00 41.01
N HIS A 2 34.70 -31.94 39.94
CA HIS A 2 34.36 -31.93 38.50
C HIS A 2 33.26 -30.96 38.00
N ARG A 3 33.62 -29.85 37.32
CA ARG A 3 33.97 -29.72 35.86
C ARG A 3 32.71 -29.81 34.99
N HIS A 4 32.43 -29.00 33.96
CA HIS A 4 33.05 -27.84 33.26
C HIS A 4 31.91 -27.17 32.41
N LEU A 5 31.99 -26.03 31.68
CA LEU A 5 33.07 -25.10 31.26
C LEU A 5 32.49 -23.66 30.99
N GLN A 6 33.37 -22.70 30.67
CA GLN A 6 33.26 -21.48 29.81
C GLN A 6 31.87 -20.90 29.41
N SER A 7 31.52 -19.61 29.60
CA SER A 7 32.26 -18.32 29.55
C SER A 7 32.76 -17.88 28.16
N PHE A 8 32.39 -16.68 27.72
CA PHE A 8 33.36 -15.62 27.37
C PHE A 8 32.69 -14.23 27.24
N LEU A 9 33.37 -13.22 27.81
CA LEU A 9 33.04 -11.80 27.75
C LEU A 9 34.37 -11.06 27.68
N VAL A 10 34.64 -10.30 26.61
CA VAL A 10 35.80 -9.39 26.54
C VAL A 10 35.39 -8.09 25.84
N ILE A 11 35.36 -7.02 26.64
CA ILE A 11 35.54 -5.64 26.19
C ILE A 11 37.05 -5.37 26.25
N TYR A 12 37.65 -4.67 25.29
CA TYR A 12 38.87 -3.90 25.59
C TYR A 12 39.00 -2.62 24.75
N PHE A 13 39.80 -1.70 25.29
CA PHE A 13 39.79 -0.26 25.04
C PHE A 13 40.83 0.21 24.01
N CYS A 14 40.79 1.52 23.71
CA CYS A 14 41.64 2.23 22.75
C CYS A 14 43.15 2.15 22.98
N CYS A 15 43.94 2.33 21.91
CA CYS A 15 45.18 3.11 21.96
C CYS A 15 45.52 3.74 20.59
N LEU A 16 45.82 5.04 20.59
CA LEU A 16 46.47 5.76 19.49
C LEU A 16 47.98 5.49 19.50
N VAL A 17 48.66 5.60 18.34
CA VAL A 17 49.88 6.41 18.12
C VAL A 17 50.52 6.13 16.74
N VAL A 18 50.62 7.21 15.94
CA VAL A 18 51.65 7.57 14.93
C VAL A 18 51.98 6.64 13.73
N SER A 19 51.86 7.22 12.54
CA SER A 19 52.29 6.69 11.23
C SER A 19 53.81 6.59 11.07
N PRO A 20 54.29 5.87 10.03
CA PRO A 20 55.10 6.59 9.05
C PRO A 20 54.73 6.33 7.58
N ILE A 21 54.80 7.44 6.84
CA ILE A 21 55.14 7.60 5.42
C ILE A 21 55.49 6.32 4.64
N PHE A 22 54.52 5.80 3.89
CA PHE A 22 54.70 5.31 2.51
C PHE A 22 53.50 5.88 1.73
N GLY A 23 53.66 6.46 0.54
CA GLY A 23 54.63 6.08 -0.49
C GLY A 23 54.00 5.24 -1.60
N ALA A 24 52.65 5.26 -1.73
CA ALA A 24 51.93 4.61 -2.82
C ALA A 24 51.31 5.66 -3.75
N GLN A 25 51.61 5.55 -5.04
CA GLN A 25 51.13 6.47 -6.07
C GLN A 25 49.61 6.49 -6.11
N GLN A 26 49.00 7.68 -6.00
CA GLN A 26 47.66 7.89 -6.54
C GLN A 26 47.74 7.74 -8.06
N LEU A 27 47.51 6.51 -8.53
CA LEU A 27 47.10 6.25 -9.90
C LEU A 27 45.76 6.98 -10.13
N LYS A 28 45.86 8.23 -10.58
CA LYS A 28 44.78 8.95 -11.24
C LYS A 28 44.54 8.33 -12.63
N SER A 29 44.21 7.04 -12.65
CA SER A 29 43.44 6.49 -13.76
C SER A 29 42.02 7.04 -13.61
N ASN A 30 41.83 8.28 -14.05
CA ASN A 30 40.56 8.72 -14.62
C ASN A 30 40.37 7.94 -15.93
N THR A 31 40.23 6.62 -15.83
CA THR A 31 39.61 5.81 -16.88
C THR A 31 38.24 6.42 -17.09
N VAL A 32 38.11 7.18 -18.17
CA VAL A 32 36.83 7.70 -18.65
C VAL A 32 35.92 6.49 -18.75
N ALA A 33 34.97 6.37 -17.82
CA ALA A 33 34.19 5.15 -17.66
C ALA A 33 33.47 4.86 -18.98
N GLU A 34 33.97 3.84 -19.68
CA GLU A 34 33.59 3.57 -21.06
C GLU A 34 32.08 3.29 -21.15
N GLU A 35 31.50 3.69 -22.27
CA GLU A 35 30.12 3.33 -22.61
C GLU A 35 30.01 1.81 -22.65
N LEU A 36 29.03 1.27 -21.92
CA LEU A 36 28.67 -0.15 -21.97
C LEU A 36 27.47 -0.35 -22.89
N LEU A 37 26.44 0.51 -22.74
CA LEU A 37 25.19 0.41 -23.48
C LEU A 37 24.65 1.79 -23.82
N PHE A 38 24.26 1.98 -25.07
CA PHE A 38 23.45 3.10 -25.54
C PHE A 38 22.21 2.58 -26.26
N LEU A 39 21.03 2.93 -25.79
CA LEU A 39 19.74 2.65 -26.43
C LEU A 39 19.08 3.98 -26.80
N ARG A 40 18.72 4.16 -28.08
CA ARG A 40 17.87 5.26 -28.55
C ARG A 40 16.57 4.70 -29.14
N TYR A 41 15.45 5.19 -28.65
CA TYR A 41 14.10 4.91 -29.15
C TYR A 41 13.56 6.15 -29.86
N GLU A 42 13.13 6.00 -31.11
CA GLU A 42 12.38 7.01 -31.86
C GLU A 42 10.89 6.64 -31.82
N GLY A 43 10.06 7.57 -31.33
CA GLY A 43 8.67 7.31 -31.00
C GLY A 43 7.73 7.41 -32.20
N GLY A 44 7.04 6.30 -32.49
CA GLY A 44 6.01 6.25 -33.54
C GLY A 44 4.79 7.15 -33.27
N ILE A 45 3.84 7.15 -34.21
CA ILE A 45 2.73 8.11 -34.28
C ILE A 45 1.92 8.16 -32.97
N PHE A 46 1.61 7.01 -32.38
CA PHE A 46 0.81 6.93 -31.14
C PHE A 46 1.62 7.04 -29.84
N SER A 47 2.95 7.15 -29.91
CA SER A 47 3.79 7.32 -28.71
C SER A 47 3.66 8.74 -28.14
N ARG A 48 3.51 8.87 -26.81
CA ARG A 48 3.61 10.17 -26.10
C ARG A 48 5.05 10.68 -26.00
N ILE A 49 6.01 9.76 -26.07
CA ILE A 49 7.45 10.03 -26.10
C ILE A 49 7.83 10.20 -27.56
N LYS A 50 8.41 11.35 -27.91
CA LYS A 50 8.93 11.65 -29.25
C LYS A 50 10.22 10.87 -29.49
N TRP A 51 11.12 10.88 -28.51
CA TRP A 51 12.31 10.02 -28.45
C TRP A 51 12.74 9.81 -27.00
N ALA A 52 13.49 8.73 -26.74
CA ALA A 52 14.18 8.48 -25.49
C ALA A 52 15.56 7.87 -25.75
N GLU A 53 16.55 8.26 -24.96
CA GLU A 53 17.90 7.74 -24.94
C GLU A 53 18.22 7.22 -23.54
N LEU A 54 18.92 6.11 -23.46
CA LEU A 54 19.49 5.53 -22.25
C LEU A 54 20.96 5.26 -22.52
N LEU A 55 21.84 5.90 -21.75
CA LEU A 55 23.27 5.65 -21.74
C LEU A 55 23.64 5.00 -20.40
N ILE A 56 24.40 3.91 -20.42
CA ILE A 56 24.95 3.23 -19.25
C ILE A 56 26.44 2.97 -19.48
N ARG A 57 27.25 3.23 -18.46
CA ARG A 57 28.71 3.04 -18.46
C ARG A 57 29.11 1.76 -17.73
N ASN A 58 30.34 1.31 -17.93
CA ASN A 58 30.90 0.11 -17.30
C ASN A 58 30.93 0.14 -15.75
N ASN A 59 30.73 1.30 -15.12
CA ASN A 59 30.60 1.45 -13.66
C ASN A 59 29.13 1.53 -13.17
N GLY A 60 28.17 1.15 -14.00
CA GLY A 60 26.73 1.20 -13.69
C GLY A 60 26.10 2.60 -13.69
N PHE A 61 26.90 3.68 -13.77
CA PHE A 61 26.36 5.02 -13.91
C PHE A 61 25.65 5.15 -15.26
N GLY A 62 24.45 5.71 -15.25
CA GLY A 62 23.69 5.95 -16.46
C GLY A 62 22.88 7.23 -16.42
N VAL A 63 22.33 7.56 -17.59
CA VAL A 63 21.46 8.71 -17.78
C VAL A 63 20.40 8.39 -18.81
N THR A 64 19.14 8.67 -18.48
CA THR A 64 18.04 8.65 -19.43
C THR A 64 17.71 10.08 -19.85
N ARG A 65 17.73 10.35 -21.15
CA ARG A 65 17.22 11.59 -21.76
C ARG A 65 15.96 11.26 -22.54
N PHE A 66 14.97 12.14 -22.58
CA PHE A 66 13.80 11.91 -23.43
C PHE A 66 13.04 13.20 -23.70
N GLU A 67 12.31 13.25 -24.81
CA GLU A 67 11.41 14.35 -25.16
C GLU A 67 9.96 13.84 -25.24
N ARG A 68 9.04 14.54 -24.57
CA ARG A 68 7.59 14.30 -24.68
C ARG A 68 7.04 15.18 -25.79
N LYS A 69 6.15 14.66 -26.66
CA LYS A 69 5.57 15.41 -27.80
C LYS A 69 4.93 16.76 -27.41
N GLU A 70 4.45 16.87 -26.17
CA GLU A 70 3.72 18.06 -25.68
C GLU A 70 4.50 18.91 -24.65
N LYS A 71 5.55 18.36 -24.01
CA LYS A 71 5.99 18.84 -22.67
C LYS A 71 7.52 18.83 -22.47
N GLY A 72 8.26 19.15 -23.52
CA GLY A 72 9.71 19.35 -23.50
C GLY A 72 10.53 18.09 -23.24
N SER A 73 11.83 18.29 -23.04
CA SER A 73 12.80 17.25 -22.70
C SER A 73 13.08 17.19 -21.20
N ALA A 74 13.55 16.03 -20.74
CA ALA A 74 14.04 15.81 -19.39
C ALA A 74 15.28 14.91 -19.41
N GLU A 75 16.17 15.11 -18.42
CA GLU A 75 17.33 14.26 -18.16
C GLU A 75 17.23 13.71 -16.73
N ILE A 76 17.39 12.40 -16.57
CA ILE A 76 17.25 11.69 -15.28
C ILE A 76 18.47 10.78 -15.11
N PRO A 77 19.36 11.07 -14.14
CA PRO A 77 20.47 10.18 -13.82
C PRO A 77 19.96 8.91 -13.15
N LEU A 78 20.67 7.82 -13.37
CA LEU A 78 20.48 6.54 -12.70
C LEU A 78 21.84 5.91 -12.38
N GLN A 79 21.85 4.96 -11.46
CA GLN A 79 23.03 4.23 -11.05
C GLN A 79 22.60 2.79 -10.81
N LEU A 80 23.02 1.87 -11.67
CA LEU A 80 22.87 0.44 -11.42
C LEU A 80 23.74 0.04 -10.22
N ASP A 81 23.21 -0.80 -9.33
CA ASP A 81 24.05 -1.54 -8.40
C ASP A 81 24.78 -2.69 -9.12
N GLN A 82 25.65 -3.40 -8.39
CA GLN A 82 26.49 -4.44 -8.99
C GLN A 82 25.65 -5.61 -9.52
N ASP A 83 24.57 -5.99 -8.83
CA ASP A 83 23.71 -7.09 -9.23
C ASP A 83 22.86 -6.71 -10.46
N GLU A 84 22.35 -5.48 -10.49
CA GLU A 84 21.64 -4.91 -11.65
C GLU A 84 22.56 -4.79 -12.89
N LEU A 85 23.84 -4.45 -12.69
CA LEU A 85 24.84 -4.34 -13.76
C LEU A 85 25.24 -5.72 -14.32
N GLU A 86 25.51 -6.70 -13.46
CA GLU A 86 25.82 -8.07 -13.90
C GLU A 86 24.59 -8.76 -14.51
N ALA A 87 23.38 -8.50 -14.02
CA ALA A 87 22.15 -8.95 -14.67
C ALA A 87 22.01 -8.37 -16.09
N MET A 88 22.34 -7.09 -16.30
CA MET A 88 22.34 -6.49 -17.63
C MET A 88 23.36 -7.16 -18.56
N LYS A 89 24.61 -7.40 -18.11
CA LYS A 89 25.63 -8.13 -18.89
C LYS A 89 25.16 -9.55 -19.24
N THR A 90 24.59 -10.25 -18.27
CA THR A 90 23.99 -11.59 -18.47
C THR A 90 22.91 -11.57 -19.55
N LEU A 91 22.09 -10.52 -19.64
CA LEU A 91 21.08 -10.36 -20.71
C LEU A 91 21.69 -10.05 -22.08
N ILE A 92 22.85 -9.38 -22.13
CA ILE A 92 23.60 -9.13 -23.38
C ILE A 92 24.14 -10.45 -23.94
N ASP A 93 24.74 -11.27 -23.08
CA ASP A 93 25.25 -12.58 -23.46
C ASP A 93 24.12 -13.56 -23.80
N ALA A 94 23.03 -13.60 -23.01
CA ALA A 94 21.88 -14.48 -23.25
C ALA A 94 21.06 -14.14 -24.51
N THR A 95 21.19 -12.93 -25.05
CA THR A 95 20.61 -12.55 -26.35
C THR A 95 21.57 -12.75 -27.53
N ASP A 96 22.78 -13.27 -27.27
CA ASP A 96 23.87 -13.46 -28.23
C ASP A 96 24.13 -12.18 -29.06
N PHE A 97 24.07 -11.03 -28.38
CA PHE A 97 23.92 -9.72 -29.04
C PHE A 97 24.97 -9.45 -30.12
N PHE A 98 26.23 -9.80 -29.86
CA PHE A 98 27.35 -9.57 -30.79
C PHE A 98 27.32 -10.47 -32.04
N SER A 99 26.58 -11.58 -32.03
CA SER A 99 26.40 -12.46 -33.18
C SER A 99 25.14 -12.13 -34.00
N GLN A 100 24.22 -11.33 -33.43
CA GLN A 100 22.99 -10.91 -34.10
C GLN A 100 23.31 -10.08 -35.35
N LYS A 101 22.65 -10.42 -36.45
CA LYS A 101 22.68 -9.63 -37.69
C LYS A 101 21.57 -8.60 -37.71
N GLN A 102 21.84 -7.47 -38.36
CA GLN A 102 20.87 -6.41 -38.64
C GLN A 102 19.64 -6.99 -39.35
N GLY A 103 18.48 -6.87 -38.70
CA GLY A 103 17.20 -7.33 -39.25
C GLY A 103 16.61 -6.34 -40.25
N ARG A 104 15.46 -6.68 -40.83
CA ARG A 104 14.59 -5.66 -41.45
C ARG A 104 13.95 -4.83 -40.32
N VAL A 105 14.01 -3.51 -40.45
CA VAL A 105 13.27 -2.57 -39.60
C VAL A 105 12.03 -2.17 -40.41
N ALA A 106 10.84 -2.46 -39.89
CA ALA A 106 9.59 -2.02 -40.51
C ALA A 106 9.20 -0.67 -39.90
N TYR A 107 8.81 0.29 -40.75
CA TYR A 107 8.22 1.52 -40.24
C TYR A 107 6.85 1.18 -39.60
N THR A 108 6.80 1.19 -38.27
CA THR A 108 5.62 0.81 -37.48
C THR A 108 5.20 1.95 -36.57
N ASP A 109 3.90 2.03 -36.25
CA ASP A 109 3.35 3.09 -35.40
C ASP A 109 3.85 3.07 -33.95
N VAL A 110 4.56 2.00 -33.55
CA VAL A 110 5.19 1.85 -32.24
C VAL A 110 6.60 2.46 -32.17
N GLY A 111 7.22 2.77 -33.30
CA GLY A 111 8.59 3.29 -33.40
C GLY A 111 9.69 2.22 -33.38
N TRP A 112 10.92 2.65 -33.61
CA TRP A 112 12.11 1.78 -33.67
C TRP A 112 13.13 2.12 -32.59
N CYS A 113 14.05 1.18 -32.37
CA CYS A 113 15.17 1.28 -31.45
C CYS A 113 16.51 1.15 -32.20
N THR A 114 17.51 1.89 -31.74
CA THR A 114 18.94 1.68 -32.03
C THR A 114 19.61 1.29 -30.72
N LEU A 115 20.18 0.09 -30.64
CA LEU A 115 20.94 -0.39 -29.48
C LEU A 115 22.39 -0.59 -29.89
N ARG A 116 23.30 0.11 -29.20
CA ARG A 116 24.75 -0.03 -29.32
C ARG A 116 25.30 -0.54 -27.99
N ILE A 117 26.20 -1.51 -28.05
CA ILE A 117 26.83 -2.11 -26.88
C ILE A 117 28.33 -2.23 -27.14
N SER A 118 29.11 -1.85 -26.12
CA SER A 118 30.56 -1.93 -26.11
C SER A 118 31.02 -2.70 -24.88
N MET A 119 31.54 -3.91 -25.07
CA MET A 119 31.92 -4.82 -23.98
C MET A 119 33.09 -5.70 -24.41
N ASN A 120 34.08 -5.89 -23.53
CA ASN A 120 35.26 -6.75 -23.76
C ASN A 120 36.00 -6.45 -25.09
N GLY A 121 36.16 -5.16 -25.42
CA GLY A 121 36.81 -4.70 -26.65
C GLY A 121 36.00 -4.90 -27.95
N LYS A 122 34.79 -5.47 -27.87
CA LYS A 122 33.84 -5.56 -28.99
C LYS A 122 32.86 -4.40 -28.91
N GLN A 123 32.49 -3.85 -30.07
CA GLN A 123 31.39 -2.90 -30.21
C GLN A 123 30.46 -3.38 -31.32
N HIS A 124 29.15 -3.30 -31.10
CA HIS A 124 28.13 -3.64 -32.10
C HIS A 124 26.91 -2.73 -31.98
N GLU A 125 26.26 -2.42 -33.10
CA GLU A 125 25.03 -1.61 -33.17
C GLU A 125 23.96 -2.35 -34.00
N LEU A 126 22.74 -2.40 -33.46
CA LEU A 126 21.57 -2.95 -34.13
C LEU A 126 20.42 -1.96 -34.14
N ARG A 127 19.70 -1.91 -35.26
CA ARG A 127 18.41 -1.22 -35.38
C ARG A 127 17.29 -2.25 -35.52
N PHE A 128 16.21 -2.07 -34.79
CA PHE A 128 15.11 -3.03 -34.74
C PHE A 128 13.80 -2.35 -34.35
N ASP A 129 12.69 -2.94 -34.77
CA ASP A 129 11.36 -2.52 -34.33
C ASP A 129 11.26 -2.77 -32.82
N ARG A 130 10.50 -1.95 -32.09
CA ARG A 130 10.43 -2.04 -30.61
C ARG A 130 10.07 -3.43 -30.04
N ILE A 131 9.55 -4.34 -30.87
CA ILE A 131 9.20 -5.72 -30.53
C ILE A 131 10.04 -6.69 -31.39
N ASP A 132 11.34 -6.83 -31.10
CA ASP A 132 12.18 -7.91 -31.65
C ASP A 132 12.29 -9.05 -30.62
N PRO A 133 11.69 -10.23 -30.88
CA PRO A 133 11.72 -11.36 -29.94
C PRO A 133 13.13 -11.82 -29.54
N ARG A 134 14.14 -11.64 -30.41
CA ARG A 134 15.53 -12.05 -30.15
C ARG A 134 16.18 -11.20 -29.07
N LEU A 135 15.77 -9.94 -28.97
CA LEU A 135 16.29 -8.96 -28.02
C LEU A 135 15.31 -8.71 -26.86
N GLU A 136 14.19 -9.45 -26.77
CA GLU A 136 13.11 -9.15 -25.83
C GLU A 136 13.57 -9.06 -24.36
N PRO A 137 14.42 -9.97 -23.81
CA PRO A 137 14.86 -9.88 -22.42
C PRO A 137 15.63 -8.59 -22.12
N LEU A 138 16.60 -8.24 -22.97
CA LEU A 138 17.47 -7.07 -22.84
C LEU A 138 16.72 -5.75 -23.09
N THR A 139 15.86 -5.73 -24.10
CA THR A 139 15.02 -4.56 -24.43
C THR A 139 13.94 -4.32 -23.38
N ARG A 140 13.39 -5.39 -22.76
CA ARG A 140 12.48 -5.27 -21.62
C ARG A 140 13.15 -4.66 -20.39
N PHE A 141 14.39 -5.04 -20.09
CA PHE A 141 15.18 -4.46 -18.99
C PHE A 141 15.50 -2.98 -19.24
N THR A 142 16.11 -2.66 -20.38
CA THR A 142 16.49 -1.28 -20.76
C THR A 142 15.29 -0.35 -20.93
N TRP A 143 14.19 -0.83 -21.52
CA TRP A 143 12.93 -0.07 -21.56
C TRP A 143 12.29 0.08 -20.17
N GLY A 144 12.51 -0.88 -19.26
CA GLY A 144 12.16 -0.76 -17.84
C GLY A 144 12.85 0.45 -17.18
N LEU A 145 14.16 0.62 -17.41
CA LEU A 145 14.93 1.78 -16.94
C LEU A 145 14.38 3.09 -17.51
N ILE A 146 14.12 3.15 -18.83
CA ILE A 146 13.56 4.35 -19.47
C ILE A 146 12.18 4.70 -18.87
N ARG A 147 11.29 3.72 -18.70
CA ARG A 147 9.96 3.94 -18.09
C ARG A 147 10.04 4.38 -16.63
N GLN A 148 11.01 3.86 -15.87
CA GLN A 148 11.28 4.27 -14.51
C GLN A 148 11.77 5.72 -14.46
N SER A 149 12.69 6.13 -15.34
CA SER A 149 13.14 7.53 -15.46
C SER A 149 12.00 8.48 -15.83
N ILE A 150 11.14 8.11 -16.79
CA ILE A 150 9.95 8.89 -17.15
C ILE A 150 9.03 9.05 -15.93
N ALA A 151 8.74 7.96 -15.21
CA ALA A 151 7.95 8.00 -13.99
C ALA A 151 8.58 8.90 -12.91
N ILE A 152 9.91 8.86 -12.71
CA ILE A 152 10.61 9.75 -11.77
C ILE A 152 10.43 11.23 -12.15
N SER A 153 10.52 11.58 -13.43
CA SER A 153 10.25 12.95 -13.91
C SER A 153 8.78 13.34 -13.67
N ASP A 154 7.82 12.50 -14.05
CA ASP A 154 6.39 12.79 -13.83
C ASP A 154 6.07 12.96 -12.33
N ILE A 155 6.65 12.14 -11.45
CA ILE A 155 6.52 12.28 -9.99
C ILE A 155 7.16 13.60 -9.50
N LYS A 156 8.41 13.90 -9.88
CA LYS A 156 9.10 15.12 -9.42
C LYS A 156 8.36 16.38 -9.82
N GLU A 157 7.74 16.38 -11.01
CA GLU A 157 7.02 17.51 -11.58
C GLU A 157 5.52 17.57 -11.19
N GLN A 158 5.08 16.75 -10.23
CA GLN A 158 3.68 16.67 -9.76
C GLN A 158 2.66 16.38 -10.88
N ARG A 159 3.07 15.57 -11.87
CA ARG A 159 2.24 15.13 -13.00
C ARG A 159 1.47 13.84 -12.68
N ASP A 160 0.91 13.20 -13.70
CA ASP A 160 0.13 11.96 -13.57
C ASP A 160 0.98 10.77 -13.08
N VAL A 161 0.84 10.46 -11.79
CA VAL A 161 1.51 9.35 -11.11
C VAL A 161 0.93 7.95 -11.42
N TYR A 162 -0.13 7.85 -12.24
CA TYR A 162 -0.68 6.55 -12.67
C TYR A 162 0.40 5.66 -13.32
N TRP A 163 1.31 6.27 -14.08
CA TRP A 163 2.44 5.57 -14.71
C TRP A 163 3.43 5.00 -13.70
N ALA A 164 3.69 5.68 -12.58
CA ALA A 164 4.55 5.17 -11.51
C ALA A 164 3.96 3.92 -10.87
N LYS A 165 2.66 3.96 -10.52
CA LYS A 165 1.88 2.78 -10.08
C LYS A 165 2.00 1.63 -11.08
N GLY A 166 1.82 1.91 -12.37
CA GLY A 166 1.96 0.91 -13.45
C GLY A 166 3.39 0.37 -13.65
N THR A 167 4.41 1.10 -13.20
CA THR A 167 5.83 0.77 -13.32
C THR A 167 6.35 -0.06 -12.14
N VAL A 168 5.75 0.05 -10.96
CA VAL A 168 6.16 -0.75 -9.79
C VAL A 168 5.33 -2.03 -9.60
N LYS A 169 4.06 -2.05 -10.04
CA LYS A 169 3.23 -3.25 -9.86
C LYS A 169 3.77 -4.44 -10.69
N PRO A 170 4.02 -5.61 -10.08
CA PRO A 170 4.39 -6.82 -10.81
C PRO A 170 3.28 -7.23 -11.79
N TYR A 171 3.59 -8.12 -12.73
CA TYR A 171 2.57 -8.68 -13.62
C TYR A 171 1.55 -9.53 -12.84
N GLY A 172 0.27 -9.43 -13.24
CA GLY A 172 -0.83 -10.14 -12.60
C GLY A 172 -0.74 -11.66 -12.72
N ARG A 173 -1.38 -12.39 -11.79
CA ARG A 173 -1.46 -13.87 -11.71
C ARG A 173 -0.18 -14.61 -12.16
N GLY A 174 0.96 -14.22 -11.58
CA GLY A 174 2.25 -14.87 -11.83
C GLY A 174 3.34 -14.32 -10.91
N GLY A 175 3.36 -13.01 -10.69
CA GLY A 175 4.09 -12.39 -9.57
C GLY A 175 5.63 -12.43 -9.61
N GLN A 176 6.24 -12.96 -10.67
CA GLN A 176 7.67 -13.33 -10.61
C GLN A 176 8.66 -12.15 -10.59
N TYR A 177 8.36 -10.99 -11.20
CA TYR A 177 9.29 -9.84 -11.23
C TYR A 177 8.59 -8.46 -11.20
N PRO A 178 9.18 -7.45 -10.52
CA PRO A 178 8.75 -6.05 -10.64
C PRO A 178 9.04 -5.51 -12.05
N LYS A 179 8.23 -4.56 -12.51
CA LYS A 179 8.40 -3.93 -13.85
C LYS A 179 9.44 -2.81 -13.87
N ALA A 180 9.80 -2.28 -12.70
CA ALA A 180 10.88 -1.34 -12.48
C ALA A 180 12.15 -2.16 -12.21
N PRO A 181 13.24 -1.98 -12.98
CA PRO A 181 14.50 -2.65 -12.67
C PRO A 181 15.08 -2.21 -11.32
N GLN A 182 14.93 -0.92 -10.97
CA GLN A 182 15.47 -0.33 -9.74
C GLN A 182 14.36 0.31 -8.87
N PRO A 183 13.44 -0.49 -8.28
CA PRO A 183 12.27 0.04 -7.57
C PRO A 183 12.62 0.99 -6.41
N LYS A 184 13.81 0.83 -5.80
CA LYS A 184 14.33 1.66 -4.71
C LYS A 184 14.45 3.15 -5.11
N THR A 185 14.76 3.47 -6.37
CA THR A 185 14.97 4.87 -6.81
C THR A 185 13.68 5.69 -6.82
N LEU A 186 12.51 5.04 -6.82
CA LEU A 186 11.20 5.70 -6.80
C LEU A 186 10.76 6.13 -5.38
N ARG A 187 11.43 5.62 -4.32
CA ARG A 187 11.01 5.81 -2.91
C ARG A 187 10.89 7.29 -2.51
N GLU A 188 11.97 8.06 -2.59
CA GLU A 188 11.96 9.47 -2.17
C GLU A 188 11.10 10.36 -3.09
N PRO A 189 11.15 10.24 -4.43
CA PRO A 189 10.20 10.94 -5.30
C PRO A 189 8.74 10.67 -4.91
N LEU A 190 8.36 9.41 -4.64
CA LEU A 190 6.99 9.07 -4.22
C LEU A 190 6.63 9.68 -2.87
N LYS A 191 7.53 9.67 -1.88
CA LYS A 191 7.31 10.31 -0.57
C LYS A 191 7.10 11.82 -0.72
N ASP A 192 7.91 12.49 -1.54
CA ASP A 192 7.80 13.93 -1.80
C ASP A 192 6.53 14.30 -2.58
N PHE A 193 6.12 13.47 -3.52
CA PHE A 193 4.84 13.61 -4.20
C PHE A 193 3.67 13.40 -3.24
N ILE A 194 3.71 12.37 -2.41
CA ILE A 194 2.68 12.12 -1.40
C ILE A 194 2.51 13.34 -0.52
N ARG A 195 3.60 13.93 0.00
CA ARG A 195 3.60 15.15 0.84
C ARG A 195 2.90 16.34 0.17
N LYS A 196 3.15 16.55 -1.12
CA LYS A 196 2.71 17.75 -1.88
C LYS A 196 1.36 17.58 -2.58
N SER A 197 0.96 16.35 -2.92
CA SER A 197 -0.22 16.11 -3.75
C SER A 197 -1.53 16.43 -3.02
N GLU A 198 -2.31 17.34 -3.61
CA GLU A 198 -3.66 17.71 -3.16
C GLU A 198 -4.75 16.86 -3.85
N ASN A 199 -4.40 16.14 -4.91
CA ASN A 199 -5.33 15.30 -5.66
C ASN A 199 -5.48 13.92 -4.99
N ARG A 200 -6.66 13.66 -4.40
CA ARG A 200 -6.99 12.39 -3.72
C ARG A 200 -6.67 11.13 -4.55
N GLN A 201 -6.94 11.14 -5.86
CA GLN A 201 -6.76 9.96 -6.70
C GLN A 201 -5.29 9.70 -7.03
N GLN A 202 -4.51 10.76 -7.26
CA GLN A 202 -3.06 10.65 -7.43
C GLN A 202 -2.37 10.26 -6.13
N LEU A 203 -2.80 10.82 -4.99
CA LEU A 203 -2.32 10.45 -3.65
C LEU A 203 -2.53 8.96 -3.38
N ILE A 204 -3.71 8.41 -3.69
CA ILE A 204 -4.00 6.97 -3.66
C ILE A 204 -2.97 6.17 -4.47
N TRP A 205 -2.76 6.53 -5.74
CA TRP A 205 -1.83 5.81 -6.62
C TRP A 205 -0.37 5.91 -6.17
N ALA A 206 0.05 7.05 -5.61
CA ALA A 206 1.39 7.23 -5.09
C ALA A 206 1.64 6.40 -3.82
N ILE A 207 0.66 6.30 -2.91
CA ILE A 207 0.75 5.46 -1.72
C ILE A 207 0.74 3.96 -2.10
N GLU A 208 -0.09 3.55 -3.07
CA GLU A 208 -0.04 2.20 -3.64
C GLU A 208 1.35 1.90 -4.21
N ALA A 209 1.90 2.81 -5.01
CA ALA A 209 3.20 2.64 -5.62
C ALA A 209 4.30 2.53 -4.56
N LEU A 210 4.25 3.35 -3.50
CA LEU A 210 5.20 3.30 -2.40
C LEU A 210 5.16 1.94 -1.69
N SER A 211 3.97 1.39 -1.42
CA SER A 211 3.81 0.05 -0.79
C SER A 211 4.38 -1.10 -1.64
N SER A 212 4.61 -0.88 -2.93
CA SER A 212 5.22 -1.88 -3.82
C SER A 212 6.76 -1.82 -3.85
N VAL A 213 7.37 -0.80 -3.24
CA VAL A 213 8.84 -0.56 -3.30
C VAL A 213 9.49 -0.31 -1.94
N THR A 214 8.73 -0.38 -0.84
CA THR A 214 9.20 -0.21 0.54
C THR A 214 8.91 -1.46 1.37
N THR A 215 9.59 -1.62 2.50
CA THR A 215 9.19 -2.60 3.51
C THR A 215 7.98 -2.09 4.30
N GLU A 216 7.32 -3.00 5.02
CA GLU A 216 6.24 -2.70 5.97
C GLU A 216 6.61 -1.58 6.95
N ASP A 217 7.77 -1.68 7.61
CA ASP A 217 8.26 -0.67 8.56
C ASP A 217 8.58 0.69 7.89
N GLU A 218 9.19 0.67 6.71
CA GLU A 218 9.49 1.88 5.95
C GLU A 218 8.20 2.63 5.56
N TRP A 219 7.21 1.89 5.06
CA TRP A 219 5.92 2.41 4.61
C TRP A 219 5.08 2.93 5.78
N MET A 220 4.92 2.10 6.81
CA MET A 220 4.13 2.40 8.00
C MET A 220 4.76 3.53 8.82
N GLY A 221 6.09 3.53 8.96
CA GLY A 221 6.84 4.62 9.59
C GLY A 221 6.73 5.95 8.84
N PHE A 222 6.67 5.92 7.50
CA PHE A 222 6.40 7.11 6.69
C PHE A 222 4.95 7.60 6.89
N LEU A 223 3.94 6.75 6.65
CA LEU A 223 2.53 7.15 6.76
C LEU A 223 2.15 7.63 8.17
N SER A 224 2.70 7.01 9.22
CA SER A 224 2.47 7.50 10.59
C SER A 224 3.04 8.89 10.82
N ARG A 225 4.24 9.20 10.30
CA ARG A 225 4.80 10.57 10.40
C ARG A 225 3.92 11.58 9.67
N GLU A 226 3.55 11.30 8.42
CA GLU A 226 2.75 12.21 7.60
C GLU A 226 1.34 12.45 8.18
N LEU A 227 0.69 11.44 8.76
CA LEU A 227 -0.60 11.62 9.45
C LEU A 227 -0.50 12.35 10.79
N ASN A 228 0.60 12.21 11.53
CA ASN A 228 0.82 12.91 12.80
C ASN A 228 1.24 14.38 12.58
N SER A 229 1.96 14.69 11.50
CA SER A 229 2.39 16.06 11.16
C SER A 229 1.29 16.87 10.45
N SER A 230 0.45 16.21 9.65
CA SER A 230 -0.63 16.85 8.89
C SER A 230 -1.73 17.43 9.78
N LYS A 231 -2.27 18.58 9.39
CA LYS A 231 -3.39 19.27 10.06
C LYS A 231 -4.50 19.60 9.07
N GLY A 232 -5.71 19.85 9.58
CA GLY A 232 -6.86 20.32 8.80
C GLY A 232 -7.17 19.45 7.57
N ALA A 233 -7.45 20.10 6.44
CA ALA A 233 -7.79 19.46 5.18
C ALA A 233 -6.77 18.41 4.71
N ARG A 234 -5.47 18.64 4.94
CA ARG A 234 -4.41 17.72 4.53
C ARG A 234 -4.46 16.38 5.28
N LYS A 235 -4.80 16.40 6.58
CA LYS A 235 -5.00 15.18 7.37
C LYS A 235 -6.24 14.42 6.92
N ILE A 236 -7.33 15.14 6.62
CA ILE A 236 -8.58 14.57 6.09
C ILE A 236 -8.31 13.86 4.76
N LEU A 237 -7.65 14.53 3.82
CA LEU A 237 -7.29 14.00 2.50
C LEU A 237 -6.46 12.70 2.60
N LEU A 238 -5.48 12.65 3.50
CA LEU A 238 -4.68 11.43 3.76
C LEU A 238 -5.55 10.29 4.33
N LEU A 239 -6.41 10.58 5.32
CA LEU A 239 -7.31 9.57 5.88
C LEU A 239 -8.30 9.05 4.84
N GLU A 240 -8.87 9.91 3.99
CA GLU A 240 -9.75 9.51 2.90
C GLU A 240 -9.06 8.68 1.83
N ALA A 241 -7.80 8.99 1.49
CA ALA A 241 -7.02 8.20 0.54
C ALA A 241 -6.79 6.78 1.11
N LEU A 242 -6.27 6.70 2.34
CA LEU A 242 -5.89 5.45 3.00
C LEU A 242 -7.09 4.55 3.35
N SER A 243 -8.25 5.12 3.65
CA SER A 243 -9.47 4.36 3.99
C SER A 243 -10.40 4.09 2.80
N SER A 244 -10.00 4.50 1.58
CA SER A 244 -10.84 4.34 0.40
C SER A 244 -10.90 2.91 -0.13
N HIS A 245 -12.07 2.52 -0.63
CA HIS A 245 -12.17 1.43 -1.59
C HIS A 245 -12.00 2.02 -3.01
N PRO A 246 -11.23 1.41 -3.93
CA PRO A 246 -10.55 0.11 -3.84
C PRO A 246 -9.06 0.18 -3.45
N PHE A 247 -8.57 1.28 -2.84
CA PHE A 247 -7.15 1.41 -2.44
C PHE A 247 -6.68 0.24 -1.58
N THR A 248 -7.52 -0.16 -0.62
CA THR A 248 -7.27 -1.28 0.29
C THR A 248 -6.96 -2.61 -0.41
N GLY A 249 -7.65 -2.91 -1.52
CA GLY A 249 -7.42 -4.12 -2.31
C GLY A 249 -6.27 -4.02 -3.33
N ASN A 250 -5.47 -2.95 -3.27
CA ASN A 250 -4.44 -2.65 -4.27
C ASN A 250 -3.00 -2.59 -3.70
N ILE A 251 -2.85 -2.73 -2.38
CA ILE A 251 -1.57 -2.80 -1.65
C ILE A 251 -1.33 -4.23 -1.14
N PRO A 252 -0.09 -4.63 -0.76
CA PRO A 252 0.17 -5.94 -0.16
C PRO A 252 -0.63 -6.15 1.14
N THR A 253 -1.09 -7.38 1.40
CA THR A 253 -1.89 -7.70 2.59
C THR A 253 -1.21 -7.32 3.90
N SER A 254 0.10 -7.56 4.03
CA SER A 254 0.85 -7.19 5.23
C SER A 254 0.91 -5.67 5.45
N HIS A 255 0.97 -4.87 4.40
CA HIS A 255 0.86 -3.40 4.49
C HIS A 255 -0.56 -2.96 4.86
N HIS A 256 -1.57 -3.67 4.35
CA HIS A 256 -2.97 -3.39 4.64
C HIS A 256 -3.31 -3.59 6.13
N GLU A 257 -2.84 -4.67 6.74
CA GLU A 257 -3.05 -4.97 8.17
C GLU A 257 -2.52 -3.87 9.09
N LEU A 258 -1.39 -3.23 8.73
CA LEU A 258 -0.77 -2.13 9.50
C LEU A 258 -1.58 -0.83 9.52
N LEU A 259 -2.57 -0.67 8.63
CA LEU A 259 -3.47 0.49 8.67
C LEU A 259 -4.39 0.48 9.89
N ALA A 260 -4.78 -0.70 10.39
CA ALA A 260 -5.70 -0.82 11.53
C ALA A 260 -5.17 -0.15 12.84
N PRO A 261 -3.94 -0.43 13.34
CA PRO A 261 -3.40 0.29 14.49
C PRO A 261 -3.20 1.80 14.23
N LEU A 262 -2.82 2.20 13.01
CA LEU A 262 -2.63 3.61 12.63
C LEU A 262 -3.94 4.41 12.68
N PHE A 263 -5.00 3.82 12.13
CA PHE A 263 -6.35 4.35 12.12
C PHE A 263 -6.95 4.41 13.52
N LEU A 264 -6.80 3.34 14.32
CA LEU A 264 -7.24 3.35 15.70
C LEU A 264 -6.54 4.46 16.49
N LYS A 265 -5.22 4.61 16.37
CA LYS A 265 -4.44 5.70 17.00
C LYS A 265 -5.02 7.08 16.65
N ASN A 266 -5.29 7.34 15.38
CA ASN A 266 -5.85 8.63 14.95
C ASN A 266 -7.29 8.84 15.46
N LEU A 267 -8.13 7.80 15.41
CA LEU A 267 -9.49 7.86 15.94
C LEU A 267 -9.48 8.17 17.45
N ARG A 268 -8.60 7.53 18.24
CA ARG A 268 -8.47 7.76 19.71
C ARG A 268 -8.28 9.23 20.07
N LEU A 269 -7.54 9.98 19.25
CA LEU A 269 -7.20 11.37 19.53
C LEU A 269 -8.35 12.34 19.28
N GLU A 270 -9.32 11.98 18.43
CA GLU A 270 -10.24 12.98 17.87
C GLU A 270 -11.73 12.62 17.95
N TYR A 271 -12.13 11.35 18.17
CA TYR A 271 -13.54 10.93 18.17
C TYR A 271 -14.45 11.70 19.14
N ARG A 272 -13.94 12.19 20.27
CA ARG A 272 -14.72 12.99 21.23
C ARG A 272 -15.15 14.35 20.69
N ASN A 273 -14.47 14.84 19.65
CA ASN A 273 -14.79 16.08 18.95
C ASN A 273 -15.74 15.86 17.75
N TRP A 274 -16.36 14.67 17.62
CA TRP A 274 -17.21 14.32 16.48
C TRP A 274 -18.38 15.29 16.25
N PRO A 275 -19.09 15.83 17.28
CA PRO A 275 -20.13 16.83 17.07
C PRO A 275 -19.63 18.13 16.43
N GLN A 276 -18.34 18.44 16.56
CA GLN A 276 -17.69 19.63 15.99
C GLN A 276 -16.94 19.33 14.68
N PHE A 277 -16.99 18.10 14.16
CA PHE A 277 -16.38 17.76 12.88
C PHE A 277 -17.17 18.36 11.70
N SER A 278 -16.45 18.85 10.68
CA SER A 278 -17.06 19.12 9.38
C SER A 278 -17.54 17.81 8.73
N LYS A 279 -18.43 17.92 7.74
CA LYS A 279 -18.99 16.76 7.03
C LYS A 279 -17.91 15.88 6.39
N GLU A 280 -16.88 16.50 5.83
CA GLU A 280 -15.72 15.84 5.20
C GLU A 280 -14.91 15.08 6.26
N LYS A 281 -14.69 15.71 7.42
CA LYS A 281 -13.99 15.07 8.54
C LYS A 281 -14.78 13.89 9.11
N GLN A 282 -16.12 14.00 9.22
CA GLN A 282 -16.99 12.89 9.59
C GLN A 282 -16.95 11.75 8.54
N GLN A 283 -16.93 12.07 7.25
CA GLN A 283 -16.83 11.08 6.18
C GLN A 283 -15.47 10.34 6.16
N ALA A 284 -14.37 11.06 6.40
CA ALA A 284 -13.04 10.48 6.50
C ALA A 284 -12.92 9.55 7.73
N TYR A 285 -13.31 10.01 8.92
CA TYR A 285 -13.29 9.16 10.12
C TYR A 285 -14.35 8.05 10.06
N GLY A 286 -15.46 8.24 9.35
CA GLY A 286 -16.45 7.21 9.05
C GLY A 286 -15.91 6.08 8.18
N SER A 287 -15.13 6.43 7.16
CA SER A 287 -14.40 5.48 6.31
C SER A 287 -13.34 4.72 7.10
N VAL A 288 -12.63 5.40 8.01
CA VAL A 288 -11.72 4.77 9.01
C VAL A 288 -12.47 3.80 9.92
N ILE A 289 -13.61 4.18 10.49
CA ILE A 289 -14.42 3.29 11.35
C ILE A 289 -14.86 2.05 10.55
N ARG A 290 -15.37 2.25 9.33
CA ARG A 290 -15.75 1.15 8.42
C ARG A 290 -14.56 0.25 8.08
N PHE A 291 -13.36 0.79 7.91
CA PHE A 291 -12.16 -0.02 7.71
C PHE A 291 -11.89 -0.91 8.93
N LEU A 292 -11.90 -0.34 10.14
CA LEU A 292 -11.66 -1.09 11.39
C LEU A 292 -12.70 -2.20 11.59
N GLY A 293 -13.97 -1.94 11.24
CA GLY A 293 -15.03 -2.95 11.22
C GLY A 293 -14.80 -4.04 10.17
N GLY A 294 -14.45 -3.67 8.94
CA GLY A 294 -14.16 -4.63 7.86
C GLY A 294 -12.91 -5.47 8.10
N GLN A 295 -11.98 -4.99 8.93
CA GLN A 295 -10.82 -5.74 9.43
C GLN A 295 -11.10 -6.46 10.76
N CYS A 296 -12.34 -6.42 11.26
CA CYS A 296 -12.75 -7.00 12.53
C CYS A 296 -11.80 -6.64 13.70
N TYR A 297 -11.24 -5.42 13.70
CA TYR A 297 -10.12 -5.05 14.55
C TYR A 297 -10.54 -4.81 16.00
N ILE A 298 -10.57 -5.89 16.80
CA ILE A 298 -11.12 -5.98 18.16
C ILE A 298 -10.65 -4.84 19.08
N ALA A 299 -9.41 -4.36 18.94
CA ALA A 299 -8.87 -3.25 19.73
C ALA A 299 -9.61 -1.91 19.55
N ALA A 300 -10.44 -1.76 18.49
CA ALA A 300 -11.30 -0.61 18.26
C ALA A 300 -12.62 -0.67 19.04
N ILE A 301 -13.07 -1.84 19.48
CA ILE A 301 -14.40 -2.04 20.11
C ILE A 301 -14.66 -1.08 21.29
N PRO A 302 -13.73 -0.85 22.25
CA PRO A 302 -14.01 0.03 23.39
C PRO A 302 -14.41 1.46 22.98
N ILE A 303 -13.73 2.02 21.97
CA ILE A 303 -14.02 3.38 21.48
C ILE A 303 -15.31 3.40 20.67
N LEU A 304 -15.55 2.38 19.85
CA LEU A 304 -16.79 2.29 19.08
C LEU A 304 -18.02 2.12 20.01
N VAL A 305 -17.88 1.42 21.13
CA VAL A 305 -18.91 1.33 22.17
C VAL A 305 -19.12 2.68 22.88
N GLU A 306 -18.04 3.39 23.26
CA GLU A 306 -18.14 4.75 23.83
C GLU A 306 -18.83 5.72 22.85
N MET A 307 -18.58 5.61 21.53
CA MET A 307 -19.26 6.39 20.51
C MET A 307 -20.78 6.11 20.43
N VAL A 308 -21.22 4.88 20.72
CA VAL A 308 -22.64 4.54 20.86
C VAL A 308 -23.21 5.11 22.15
N GLU A 309 -22.51 4.92 23.28
CA GLU A 309 -22.93 5.38 24.61
C GLU A 309 -23.11 6.90 24.70
N LYS A 310 -22.22 7.67 24.05
CA LYS A 310 -22.27 9.15 24.04
C LYS A 310 -23.16 9.74 22.94
N SER A 311 -23.94 8.91 22.23
CA SER A 311 -24.75 9.33 21.07
C SER A 311 -23.97 10.19 20.07
N TYR A 312 -22.69 9.86 19.80
CA TYR A 312 -21.88 10.72 18.91
C TYR A 312 -22.31 10.67 17.44
N THR A 313 -23.37 9.95 17.06
CA THR A 313 -23.77 9.80 15.65
C THR A 313 -25.29 10.02 15.46
N ASN A 314 -25.77 11.21 15.81
CA ASN A 314 -27.18 11.63 15.62
C ASN A 314 -27.63 11.77 14.14
N TYR A 315 -26.79 11.37 13.17
CA TYR A 315 -27.17 11.36 11.76
C TYR A 315 -27.82 10.01 11.40
N PRO A 316 -29.02 9.99 10.80
CA PRO A 316 -29.70 8.74 10.42
C PRO A 316 -28.91 7.87 9.44
N ASP A 317 -28.03 8.47 8.63
CA ASP A 317 -27.14 7.75 7.69
C ASP A 317 -25.81 7.29 8.31
N SER A 318 -25.47 7.74 9.53
CA SER A 318 -24.16 7.49 10.19
C SER A 318 -24.03 6.09 10.81
N SER A 319 -24.48 5.09 10.05
CA SER A 319 -24.49 3.66 10.36
C SER A 319 -23.11 3.02 10.53
N TRP A 320 -21.99 3.74 10.34
CA TRP A 320 -20.64 3.15 10.31
C TRP A 320 -20.22 2.50 11.62
N VAL A 321 -20.53 3.10 12.77
CA VAL A 321 -20.20 2.52 14.09
C VAL A 321 -20.98 1.23 14.30
N ASP A 322 -22.30 1.26 14.06
CA ASP A 322 -23.19 0.10 14.15
C ASP A 322 -22.75 -1.03 13.22
N TRP A 323 -22.49 -0.69 11.96
CA TRP A 323 -22.02 -1.59 10.92
C TRP A 323 -20.73 -2.27 11.39
N SER A 324 -19.76 -1.48 11.85
CA SER A 324 -18.45 -1.99 12.26
C SER A 324 -18.54 -2.91 13.47
N LEU A 325 -19.30 -2.52 14.50
CA LEU A 325 -19.54 -3.36 15.68
C LEU A 325 -20.30 -4.65 15.32
N SER A 326 -21.15 -4.63 14.30
CA SER A 326 -21.83 -5.82 13.78
C SER A 326 -20.89 -6.84 13.14
N PHE A 327 -19.74 -6.40 12.61
CA PHE A 327 -18.67 -7.29 12.12
C PHE A 327 -17.76 -7.82 13.24
N MET A 328 -17.82 -7.29 14.46
CA MET A 328 -16.95 -7.67 15.58
C MET A 328 -17.66 -8.36 16.76
N PRO A 329 -18.62 -9.28 16.55
CA PRO A 329 -19.53 -9.74 17.60
C PRO A 329 -18.83 -10.46 18.77
N VAL A 330 -17.75 -11.21 18.50
CA VAL A 330 -17.03 -12.00 19.52
C VAL A 330 -16.61 -11.12 20.71
N GLY A 331 -16.02 -9.96 20.43
CA GLY A 331 -15.65 -8.96 21.43
C GLY A 331 -16.77 -7.97 21.76
N ALA A 332 -17.68 -7.67 20.83
CA ALA A 332 -18.66 -6.60 21.00
C ALA A 332 -19.89 -6.98 21.83
N ILE A 333 -20.28 -8.27 21.91
CA ILE A 333 -21.51 -8.70 22.61
C ILE A 333 -21.56 -8.23 24.07
N ASN A 334 -20.48 -8.42 24.85
CA ASN A 334 -20.46 -8.06 26.27
C ASN A 334 -20.62 -6.55 26.51
N PRO A 335 -19.77 -5.66 25.95
CA PRO A 335 -19.92 -4.24 26.17
C PRO A 335 -21.23 -3.66 25.57
N LEU A 336 -21.71 -4.19 24.44
CA LEU A 336 -23.03 -3.78 23.90
C LEU A 336 -24.20 -4.22 24.76
N LYS A 337 -24.10 -5.37 25.45
CA LYS A 337 -25.16 -5.88 26.33
C LYS A 337 -25.40 -4.93 27.50
N LEU A 338 -24.35 -4.32 28.05
CA LEU A 338 -24.46 -3.30 29.11
C LEU A 338 -25.23 -2.06 28.63
N LEU A 339 -25.10 -1.68 27.35
CA LEU A 339 -25.83 -0.54 26.78
C LEU A 339 -27.34 -0.78 26.64
N LEU A 340 -27.82 -2.02 26.72
CA LEU A 340 -29.25 -2.34 26.74
C LEU A 340 -29.94 -1.95 28.06
N ASP A 341 -29.18 -1.73 29.13
CA ASP A 341 -29.66 -1.26 30.43
C ASP A 341 -29.35 0.25 30.66
N SER A 342 -28.87 0.96 29.63
CA SER A 342 -28.57 2.40 29.70
C SER A 342 -29.80 3.24 30.06
N PRO A 343 -29.68 4.32 30.86
CA PRO A 343 -30.80 5.22 31.13
C PRO A 343 -31.26 5.97 29.86
N ASN A 344 -30.37 6.22 28.90
CA ASN A 344 -30.70 6.88 27.64
C ASN A 344 -31.39 5.89 26.67
N SER A 345 -32.63 6.19 26.26
CA SER A 345 -33.40 5.34 25.36
C SER A 345 -32.80 5.24 23.95
N GLU A 346 -32.12 6.28 23.46
CA GLU A 346 -31.39 6.22 22.19
C GLU A 346 -30.28 5.17 22.23
N VAL A 347 -29.50 5.15 23.31
CA VAL A 347 -28.42 4.18 23.51
C VAL A 347 -28.98 2.75 23.59
N ARG A 348 -30.09 2.53 24.31
CA ARG A 348 -30.77 1.22 24.36
C ARG A 348 -31.29 0.79 22.99
N ALA A 349 -32.02 1.67 22.29
CA ALA A 349 -32.58 1.39 20.97
C ALA A 349 -31.49 1.06 19.95
N ARG A 350 -30.38 1.79 19.99
CA ARG A 350 -29.23 1.60 19.11
C ARG A 350 -28.46 0.32 19.41
N ALA A 351 -28.17 0.03 20.68
CA ALA A 351 -27.58 -1.24 21.08
C ALA A 351 -28.43 -2.43 20.63
N ALA A 352 -29.76 -2.35 20.79
CA ALA A 352 -30.68 -3.35 20.27
C ALA A 352 -30.58 -3.50 18.74
N GLN A 353 -30.52 -2.41 17.97
CA GLN A 353 -30.35 -2.47 16.50
C GLN A 353 -29.03 -3.15 16.08
N ILE A 354 -27.93 -2.91 16.79
CA ILE A 354 -26.64 -3.54 16.49
C ILE A 354 -26.74 -5.07 16.68
N PHE A 355 -27.40 -5.54 17.75
CA PHE A 355 -27.62 -6.98 17.95
C PHE A 355 -28.42 -7.65 16.83
N GLY A 356 -29.39 -6.96 16.25
CA GLY A 356 -30.10 -7.45 15.06
C GLY A 356 -29.19 -7.54 13.82
N LYS A 357 -28.36 -6.50 13.59
CA LYS A 357 -27.42 -6.42 12.47
C LYS A 357 -26.32 -7.50 12.50
N ILE A 358 -25.84 -7.92 13.69
CA ILE A 358 -24.79 -8.96 13.85
C ILE A 358 -25.08 -10.23 13.04
N LEU A 359 -26.35 -10.68 12.98
CA LEU A 359 -26.70 -11.90 12.26
C LEU A 359 -26.91 -11.70 10.76
N VAL A 360 -27.38 -10.52 10.36
CA VAL A 360 -27.55 -10.16 8.94
C VAL A 360 -26.20 -10.05 8.24
N MET A 361 -25.18 -9.53 8.92
CA MET A 361 -23.84 -9.33 8.35
C MET A 361 -23.05 -10.63 8.14
N ASN A 362 -23.49 -11.77 8.70
CA ASN A 362 -22.81 -13.07 8.67
C ASN A 362 -21.27 -12.92 8.84
N PRO A 363 -20.80 -12.42 9.99
CA PRO A 363 -19.40 -12.04 10.20
C PRO A 363 -18.48 -13.26 10.12
N GLY A 364 -17.94 -13.47 8.91
CA GLY A 364 -16.75 -14.28 8.70
C GLY A 364 -15.52 -13.46 9.10
N PRO A 365 -14.46 -14.10 9.61
CA PRO A 365 -13.20 -13.41 9.83
C PRO A 365 -12.65 -12.86 8.51
N PRO A 366 -11.92 -11.73 8.55
CA PRO A 366 -11.14 -11.31 7.40
C PRO A 366 -10.12 -12.41 7.08
N ASP A 367 -10.03 -12.73 5.80
CA ASP A 367 -9.06 -13.64 5.20
C ASP A 367 -9.11 -15.14 5.53
N ASN A 368 -8.27 -15.83 4.74
CA ASN A 368 -8.53 -17.16 4.19
C ASN A 368 -7.89 -18.29 5.01
N ALA A 369 -7.35 -17.95 6.19
CA ALA A 369 -6.64 -18.87 7.08
C ALA A 369 -7.58 -19.68 8.00
N ILE A 370 -8.80 -19.19 8.24
CA ILE A 370 -9.77 -19.87 9.10
C ILE A 370 -10.59 -20.84 8.26
N VAL A 371 -10.30 -22.13 8.46
CA VAL A 371 -10.99 -23.29 7.86
C VAL A 371 -12.49 -23.17 8.11
N GLU A 372 -13.31 -23.56 7.12
CA GLU A 372 -14.77 -23.45 7.16
C GLU A 372 -15.40 -23.98 8.46
N GLU A 373 -14.84 -25.03 9.05
CA GLU A 373 -15.33 -25.59 10.32
C GLU A 373 -15.12 -24.65 11.53
N GLN A 374 -13.99 -23.92 11.58
CA GLN A 374 -13.78 -22.88 12.58
C GLN A 374 -14.74 -21.69 12.36
N ARG A 375 -15.05 -21.33 11.10
CA ARG A 375 -16.06 -20.30 10.79
C ARG A 375 -17.44 -20.71 11.32
N LYS A 376 -17.86 -21.96 11.08
CA LYS A 376 -19.11 -22.52 11.64
C LYS A 376 -19.10 -22.53 13.17
N GLN A 377 -17.99 -22.92 13.80
CA GLN A 377 -17.86 -22.95 15.26
C GLN A 377 -18.01 -21.54 15.87
N ILE A 378 -17.34 -20.53 15.33
CA ILE A 378 -17.47 -19.12 15.75
C ILE A 378 -18.90 -18.64 15.57
N LYS A 379 -19.53 -18.91 14.41
CA LYS A 379 -20.94 -18.56 14.15
C LYS A 379 -21.90 -19.22 15.16
N LYS A 380 -21.70 -20.49 15.47
CA LYS A 380 -22.48 -21.23 16.49
C LYS A 380 -22.31 -20.64 17.89
N GLN A 381 -21.09 -20.25 18.27
CA GLN A 381 -20.83 -19.55 19.53
C GLN A 381 -21.57 -18.21 19.60
N ILE A 382 -21.47 -17.38 18.56
CA ILE A 382 -22.19 -16.09 18.47
C ILE A 382 -23.71 -16.30 18.59
N LEU A 383 -24.28 -17.24 17.84
CA LEU A 383 -25.71 -17.58 17.89
C LEU A 383 -26.16 -18.02 19.30
N ASN A 384 -25.37 -18.85 19.99
CA ASN A 384 -25.68 -19.29 21.35
C ASN A 384 -25.62 -18.14 22.36
N ARG A 385 -24.65 -17.23 22.24
CA ARG A 385 -24.54 -16.05 23.10
C ARG A 385 -25.70 -15.08 22.88
N LEU A 386 -26.04 -14.79 21.63
CA LEU A 386 -27.24 -14.00 21.31
C LEU A 386 -28.52 -14.64 21.88
N ARG A 387 -28.61 -15.98 21.89
CA ARG A 387 -29.76 -16.72 22.44
C ARG A 387 -29.89 -16.60 23.95
N ASN A 388 -28.81 -16.91 24.65
CA ASN A 388 -28.86 -17.15 26.08
C ASN A 388 -28.60 -15.86 26.87
N GLU A 389 -27.87 -14.90 26.29
CA GLU A 389 -27.46 -13.69 26.99
C GLU A 389 -28.23 -12.43 26.55
N VAL A 390 -28.61 -12.32 25.27
CA VAL A 390 -29.12 -11.07 24.68
C VAL A 390 -30.63 -11.11 24.44
N ALA A 391 -31.15 -12.19 23.84
CA ALA A 391 -32.57 -12.33 23.54
C ALA A 391 -33.50 -12.20 24.77
N PRO A 392 -33.15 -12.66 26.00
CA PRO A 392 -33.99 -12.42 27.19
C PRO A 392 -34.13 -10.93 27.52
N ILE A 393 -33.05 -10.15 27.38
CA ILE A 393 -33.04 -8.70 27.62
C ILE A 393 -33.86 -8.00 26.54
N LEU A 394 -33.66 -8.33 25.26
CA LEU A 394 -34.46 -7.77 24.17
C LEU A 394 -35.95 -8.12 24.31
N LYS A 395 -36.30 -9.32 24.82
CA LYS A 395 -37.69 -9.73 25.07
C LYS A 395 -38.35 -8.86 26.13
N ARG A 396 -37.66 -8.56 27.24
CA ARG A 396 -38.09 -7.59 28.25
C ARG A 396 -38.26 -6.19 27.63
N LEU A 397 -37.23 -5.66 26.97
CA LEU A 397 -37.27 -4.34 26.33
C LEU A 397 -38.38 -4.20 25.27
N SER A 398 -38.69 -5.27 24.52
CA SER A 398 -39.76 -5.25 23.49
C SER A 398 -41.17 -5.11 24.04
N LYS A 399 -41.37 -5.40 25.33
CA LYS A 399 -42.65 -5.33 26.04
C LYS A 399 -42.71 -4.15 27.00
N ASP A 400 -41.66 -4.01 27.80
CA ASP A 400 -41.72 -3.30 29.08
C ASP A 400 -40.92 -1.98 29.06
N ASP A 401 -40.16 -1.67 28.00
CA ASP A 401 -39.47 -0.39 27.89
C ASP A 401 -40.47 0.77 27.69
N PRO A 402 -40.36 1.89 28.42
CA PRO A 402 -41.25 3.03 28.26
C PRO A 402 -41.16 3.68 26.87
N ASP A 403 -40.01 3.61 26.20
CA ASP A 403 -39.77 4.24 24.90
C ASP A 403 -40.21 3.35 23.73
N ASP A 404 -41.06 3.89 22.86
CA ASP A 404 -41.61 3.16 21.72
C ASP A 404 -40.58 2.79 20.65
N TRP A 405 -39.55 3.62 20.47
CA TRP A 405 -38.47 3.32 19.55
C TRP A 405 -37.59 2.18 20.09
N VAL A 406 -37.35 2.13 21.40
CA VAL A 406 -36.66 0.99 22.03
C VAL A 406 -37.48 -0.29 21.87
N ARG A 407 -38.79 -0.28 22.18
CA ARG A 407 -39.67 -1.44 21.98
C ARG A 407 -39.64 -1.94 20.54
N LYS A 408 -39.76 -1.04 19.56
CA LYS A 408 -39.68 -1.35 18.12
C LYS A 408 -38.32 -1.90 17.70
N ALA A 409 -37.23 -1.31 18.18
CA ALA A 409 -35.87 -1.78 17.90
C ALA A 409 -35.64 -3.19 18.46
N ALA A 410 -35.96 -3.41 19.73
CA ALA A 410 -35.83 -4.72 20.38
C ALA A 410 -36.68 -5.80 19.70
N LYS A 411 -37.95 -5.50 19.36
CA LYS A 411 -38.83 -6.43 18.64
C LYS A 411 -38.28 -6.82 17.25
N ARG A 412 -37.74 -5.86 16.48
CA ARG A 412 -37.11 -6.14 15.17
C ARG A 412 -35.86 -7.01 15.32
N SER A 413 -35.03 -6.73 16.31
CA SER A 413 -33.80 -7.48 16.55
C SER A 413 -34.07 -8.90 17.03
N LEU A 414 -35.07 -9.12 17.88
CA LEU A 414 -35.56 -10.47 18.24
C LEU A 414 -35.96 -11.26 17.00
N GLN A 415 -36.78 -10.68 16.12
CA GLN A 415 -37.21 -11.35 14.88
C GLN A 415 -36.02 -11.72 13.97
N GLN A 416 -34.98 -10.88 13.91
CA GLN A 416 -33.76 -11.18 13.16
C GLN A 416 -32.96 -12.32 13.83
N ILE A 417 -32.89 -12.33 15.16
CA ILE A 417 -32.23 -13.37 15.94
C ILE A 417 -32.96 -14.72 15.82
N GLU A 418 -34.29 -14.75 15.95
CA GLU A 418 -35.13 -15.94 15.78
C GLU A 418 -35.02 -16.52 14.36
N ARG A 419 -35.05 -15.67 13.33
CA ARG A 419 -34.80 -16.08 11.93
C ARG A 419 -33.38 -16.63 11.71
N GLY A 420 -32.42 -16.21 12.52
CA GLY A 420 -31.03 -16.67 12.47
C GLY A 420 -30.79 -18.05 13.08
N TRP A 421 -31.72 -18.59 13.90
CA TRP A 421 -31.68 -19.98 14.39
C TRP A 421 -32.43 -20.96 13.51
N ASN A 422 -33.45 -20.49 12.78
CA ASN A 422 -34.27 -21.34 11.91
C ASN A 422 -33.65 -21.53 10.51
N LYS A 423 -32.35 -21.23 10.35
CA LYS A 423 -31.53 -21.33 9.15
C LYS A 423 -30.17 -21.94 9.50
#